data_AF-A0A973FIQ8-F1
#
_entry.id   AF-A0A973FIQ8-F1
#
_cell.length_a   1.000
_cell.length_b   1.000
_cell.length_c   1.000
_cell.angle_alpha   90.00
_cell.angle_beta   90.00
_cell.angle_gamma   90.00
#
_symmetry.space_group_name_H-M   'P 1'
#
loop_
_entity.id
_entity.type
_entity.pdbx_description
1 polymer ?
#
loop_
_entity_poly.entity_id
_entity_poly.type
_entity_poly.pdbx_seq_one_letter_code
_entity_poly.pdbx_strand_id
1 'polypeptide(L)' 'MALVIPKENYSGKIYSVQLGIGAKAVTIGGANALPFLGFEGTFPN' A
#
# COMPACT_ATOMS: atom_id res chain seq x y z
N MET A 1 -5.64 10.00 -30.02
CA MET A 1 -5.77 10.34 -28.59
C MET A 1 -4.71 9.58 -27.82
N ALA A 2 -4.13 10.18 -26.78
CA ALA A 2 -3.21 9.47 -25.88
C ALA A 2 -4.00 8.62 -24.87
N LEU A 3 -3.47 7.45 -24.53
CA LEU A 3 -4.01 6.62 -23.45
C LEU A 3 -3.68 7.28 -22.11
N VAL A 4 -4.68 7.44 -21.25
CA VAL A 4 -4.52 7.82 -19.84
C VAL A 4 -4.97 6.64 -19.00
N ILE A 5 -4.10 6.13 -18.13
CA ILE A 5 -4.46 5.05 -17.21
C ILE A 5 -5.36 5.64 -16.11
N PRO A 6 -6.59 5.14 -15.93
CA PRO A 6 -7.46 5.59 -14.85
C PRO A 6 -6.82 5.24 -13.50
N LYS A 7 -6.99 6.12 -12.52
CA LYS A 7 -6.53 5.90 -11.15
C LYS A 7 -7.66 6.17 -10.19
N GLU A 8 -7.87 5.26 -9.25
CA GLU A 8 -8.84 5.46 -8.18
C GLU A 8 -8.26 6.33 -7.05
N ASN A 9 -9.12 7.12 -6.40
CA ASN A 9 -8.72 7.93 -5.25
C ASN A 9 -9.18 7.26 -3.94
N TYR A 10 -8.23 6.73 -3.18
CA TYR A 10 -8.50 6.07 -1.90
C TYR A 10 -8.40 7.08 -0.75
N SER A 11 -9.50 7.29 -0.03
CA SER A 11 -9.56 8.23 1.12
C SER A 11 -8.86 7.70 2.37
N GLY A 12 -8.41 6.44 2.38
CA GLY A 12 -7.79 5.79 3.51
C GLY A 12 -6.71 4.79 3.10
N LYS A 13 -6.13 4.14 4.11
CA LYS A 13 -5.11 3.10 3.95
C LYS A 13 -5.29 2.00 4.99
N ILE A 14 -4.73 0.83 4.71
CA ILE A 14 -4.64 -0.25 5.68
C ILE A 14 -3.72 0.20 6.82
N TYR A 15 -4.06 -0.16 8.07
CA TYR A 15 -3.18 0.09 9.21
C TYR A 15 -1.81 -0.55 9.02
N SER A 16 -0.77 0.14 9.50
CA SER A 16 0.58 -0.43 9.60
C SER A 16 0.73 -1.07 10.97
N VAL A 17 1.08 -2.34 11.01
CA VAL A 17 1.20 -3.13 12.24
C VAL A 17 2.58 -3.76 12.30
N GLN A 18 3.29 -3.53 13.40
CA GLN A 18 4.53 -4.22 13.70
C GLN A 18 4.23 -5.48 14.53
N LEU A 19 4.77 -6.61 14.09
CA LEU A 19 4.71 -7.89 14.76
C LEU A 19 6.09 -8.22 15.34
N GLY A 20 6.12 -8.56 16.64
CA GLY A 20 7.36 -8.92 17.33
C GLY A 20 8.21 -7.72 17.75
N ILE A 21 9.44 -8.01 18.22
CA ILE A 21 10.41 -7.03 18.72
C ILE A 21 11.83 -7.35 18.25
N GLY A 22 12.72 -6.35 18.27
CA GLY A 22 14.14 -6.51 17.96
C GLY A 22 14.41 -6.94 16.51
N ALA A 23 15.47 -7.72 16.30
CA ALA A 23 15.96 -8.08 14.96
C ALA A 23 15.00 -8.96 14.13
N LYS A 24 13.93 -9.49 14.73
CA LYS A 24 12.92 -10.31 14.06
C LYS A 24 11.57 -9.60 13.93
N ALA A 25 11.49 -8.31 14.26
CA ALA A 25 10.28 -7.54 14.07
C ALA A 25 9.96 -7.41 12.57
N VAL A 26 8.70 -7.60 12.20
CA VAL A 26 8.21 -7.45 10.82
C VAL A 26 7.04 -6.49 10.81
N THR A 27 7.02 -5.57 9.86
CA THR A 27 5.91 -4.64 9.65
C THR A 27 5.05 -5.14 8.50
N ILE A 28 3.73 -5.06 8.66
CA ILE A 28 2.75 -5.43 7.64
C ILE A 28 1.72 -4.31 7.44
N GLY A 29 1.02 -4.34 6.31
CA GLY A 29 -0.03 -3.39 5.98
C GLY A 29 0.51 -2.06 5.47
N GLY A 30 -0.25 -0.98 5.68
CA GLY A 30 0.11 0.36 5.21
C GLY A 30 -0.28 0.68 3.76
N ALA A 31 -0.77 -0.30 2.99
CA ALA A 31 -1.14 -0.10 1.59
C ALA A 31 -2.36 0.83 1.43
N ASN A 32 -2.35 1.67 0.39
CA ASN A 32 -3.44 2.62 0.09
C ASN A 32 -4.02 2.46 -1.33
N ALA A 33 -3.95 1.26 -1.90
CA ALA A 33 -4.63 0.89 -3.14
C ALA A 33 -5.03 -0.59 -3.11
N LEU A 34 -5.78 -1.03 -4.11
CA LEU A 34 -6.10 -2.46 -4.30
C LEU A 34 -4.82 -3.28 -4.55
N PRO A 35 -4.79 -4.58 -4.17
CA PRO A 35 -3.56 -5.38 -4.16
C PRO A 35 -2.74 -5.30 -5.46
N PHE A 36 -1.47 -4.91 -5.33
CA PHE A 36 -0.46 -4.85 -6.40
C PHE A 36 -0.69 -3.81 -7.50
N LEU A 37 -1.67 -2.91 -7.35
CA LEU A 37 -1.87 -1.78 -8.26
C LEU A 37 -0.93 -0.61 -7.91
N GLY A 38 0.38 -0.87 -7.98
CA GLY A 38 1.44 0.10 -7.61
C GLY A 38 1.50 1.37 -8.46
N PHE A 39 0.77 1.41 -9.59
CA PHE A 39 0.68 2.61 -10.43
C PHE A 39 -0.28 3.67 -9.84
N GLU A 40 -1.14 3.28 -8.90
CA GLU A 40 -2.18 4.14 -8.30
C GLU A 40 -2.17 4.16 -6.77
N GLY A 41 -1.20 3.50 -6.14
CA GLY A 41 -0.98 3.61 -4.71
C GLY A 41 0.37 3.08 -4.26
N THR A 42 0.56 3.07 -2.96
CA THR A 42 1.79 2.70 -2.26
C THR A 42 1.59 1.41 -1.49
N PHE A 43 2.64 0.58 -1.48
CA PHE A 43 2.71 -0.71 -0.78
C PHE A 43 4.04 -0.74 -0.02
N PRO A 44 4.08 -0.28 1.24
CA PRO A 44 5.35 -0.10 1.97
C PRO A 44 5.98 -1.42 2.46
N ASN A 45 5.26 -2.53 2.40
CA ASN A 45 5.70 -3.87 2.82
C ASN A 45 5.25 -4.92 1.81
#